data_AF-A0A820CLI3-F1
#
_entry.id   AF-A0A820CLI3-F1
#
_cell.length_a   1.000
_cell.length_b   1.000
_cell.length_c   1.000
_cell.angle_alpha   90.00
_cell.angle_beta   90.00
_cell.angle_gamma   90.00
#
_symmetry.space_group_name_H-M   'P 1'
#
loop_
_entity.id
_entity.type
_entity.pdbx_description
1 polymer ?
#
loop_
_entity_poly.entity_id
_entity_poly.type
_entity_poly.pdbx_seq_one_letter_code
_entity_poly.pdbx_strand_id
1 'polypeptide(L)' 'MASVKITESLFGITKNQNEIKKYTLSTSDGFEVALINYGATIQSIRQPDKNNQTTEITLGYDM' A
#
# COMPACT_ATOMS: atom_id res chain seq x y z
N MET A 1 -10.50 -10.07 -16.38
CA MET A 1 -9.13 -10.09 -15.84
C MET A 1 -8.97 -8.82 -15.03
N ALA A 2 -8.64 -8.91 -13.74
CA ALA A 2 -8.45 -7.72 -12.91
C ALA A 2 -7.25 -6.93 -13.45
N SER A 3 -7.46 -5.65 -13.79
CA SER A 3 -6.39 -4.74 -14.17
C SER A 3 -5.77 -4.16 -12.90
N VAL A 4 -4.45 -4.22 -12.78
CA VAL A 4 -3.71 -3.68 -11.63
C VAL A 4 -3.06 -2.36 -12.04
N LYS A 5 -3.36 -1.29 -11.31
CA LYS A 5 -2.67 -0.01 -11.40
C LYS A 5 -1.61 0.06 -10.31
N ILE A 6 -0.42 0.52 -10.65
CA ILE A 6 0.69 0.71 -9.72
C ILE A 6 1.01 2.21 -9.68
N THR A 7 1.12 2.77 -8.48
CA THR A 7 1.60 4.14 -8.27
C THR A 7 2.76 4.15 -7.29
N GLU A 8 3.73 5.03 -7.53
CA GLU A 8 4.90 5.24 -6.67
C GLU A 8 4.80 6.62 -6.02
N SER A 9 5.17 6.73 -4.75
CA SER A 9 5.36 8.00 -4.06
C SER A 9 6.54 7.95 -3.09
N LEU A 10 7.10 9.12 -2.76
CA LEU A 10 8.07 9.23 -1.66
C LEU A 10 7.35 8.94 -0.35
N PHE A 11 7.88 7.99 0.43
CA PHE A 11 7.38 7.65 1.76
C PHE A 11 8.13 8.40 2.85
N GLY A 12 9.44 8.53 2.71
CA GLY A 12 10.29 9.20 3.70
C GLY A 12 11.76 9.11 3.35
N ILE A 13 12.61 9.67 4.20
CA ILE A 13 14.07 9.65 4.04
C ILE A 13 14.68 9.08 5.32
N THR A 14 15.57 8.10 5.18
CA THR A 14 16.30 7.51 6.31
C THR A 14 17.29 8.50 6.93
N LYS A 15 17.78 8.21 8.13
CA LYS A 15 18.87 8.99 8.76
C LYS A 15 20.14 9.07 7.88
N ASN A 16 20.34 8.07 7.02
CA ASN A 16 21.46 8.00 6.09
C ASN A 16 21.16 8.66 4.73
N GLN A 17 20.11 9.50 4.65
CA GLN A 17 19.70 10.23 3.44
C GLN A 17 19.21 9.34 2.28
N ASN A 18 18.91 8.06 2.52
CA ASN A 18 18.30 7.21 1.50
C ASN A 18 16.78 7.42 1.43
N GLU A 19 16.25 7.58 0.22
CA GLU A 19 14.81 7.65 -0.04
C GLU A 19 14.13 6.30 0.17
N ILE A 20 13.03 6.33 0.92
CA ILE A 20 12.08 5.24 1.04
C ILE A 20 10.91 5.56 0.11
N LYS A 21 10.60 4.62 -0.78
CA LYS A 21 9.48 4.74 -1.73
C LYS A 21 8.33 3.84 -1.29
N LYS A 22 7.11 4.34 -1.42
CA LYS A 22 5.86 3.59 -1.25
C LYS A 22 5.33 3.22 -2.63
N TYR A 23 4.94 1.98 -2.76
CA TYR A 23 4.28 1.42 -3.93
C TYR A 23 2.87 1.04 -3.53
N THR A 24 1.89 1.59 -4.23
CA THR A 24 0.47 1.23 -4.06
C THR A 24 0.00 0.50 -5.30
N LEU A 25 -0.51 -0.72 -5.10
CA LEU A 25 -1.12 -1.55 -6.10
C LEU A 25 -2.63 -1.53 -5.87
N SER A 26 -3.41 -1.11 -6.85
CA SER A 26 -4.86 -1.08 -6.77
C SER A 26 -5.50 -1.80 -7.94
N THR A 27 -6.61 -2.46 -7.68
CA THR A 27 -7.46 -3.10 -8.69
C THR A 27 -8.73 -2.29 -8.88
N SER A 28 -9.39 -2.44 -10.03
CA SER A 28 -10.72 -1.86 -10.27
C SER A 28 -11.77 -2.31 -9.26
N ASP A 29 -11.56 -3.47 -8.65
CA ASP A 29 -12.53 -4.17 -7.82
C ASP A 29 -12.44 -3.76 -6.35
N GLY A 30 -11.66 -2.70 -6.04
CA GLY A 30 -11.58 -2.10 -4.71
C GLY A 30 -10.53 -2.69 -3.78
N PHE A 31 -9.76 -3.69 -4.25
CA PHE A 31 -8.60 -4.22 -3.53
C PHE A 31 -7.38 -3.30 -3.71
N GLU A 32 -6.71 -2.96 -2.61
CA GLU A 32 -5.49 -2.16 -2.59
C GLU A 32 -4.44 -2.76 -1.64
N VAL A 33 -3.18 -2.77 -2.06
CA VAL A 33 -2.02 -3.11 -1.23
C VAL A 33 -1.01 -1.99 -1.34
N ALA A 34 -0.46 -1.55 -0.21
CA ALA A 34 0.67 -0.65 -0.20
C ALA A 34 1.86 -1.25 0.53
N LEU A 35 3.04 -1.12 -0.05
CA LEU A 35 4.31 -1.55 0.53
C LEU A 35 5.40 -0.50 0.35
N ILE A 36 6.46 -0.59 1.13
CA ILE A 36 7.65 0.27 1.01
C ILE A 36 8.88 -0.54 0.64
N ASN A 37 9.83 0.07 -0.07
CA ASN A 37 11.11 -0.57 -0.41
C ASN A 37 12.03 -0.78 0.81
N TYR A 38 11.70 -0.18 1.95
CA TYR A 38 12.41 -0.42 3.20
C TYR A 38 11.96 -1.75 3.83
N GLY A 39 12.82 -2.77 3.71
CA GLY A 39 12.55 -4.11 4.24
C GLY A 39 11.39 -4.84 3.55
N ALA A 40 10.92 -4.36 2.38
CA ALA A 40 9.73 -4.87 1.69
C ALA A 40 8.48 -4.91 2.59
N THR A 41 8.36 -3.93 3.49
CA THR A 41 7.30 -3.91 4.50
C THR A 41 5.94 -3.60 3.86
N ILE A 42 4.95 -4.46 4.09
CA ILE A 42 3.55 -4.17 3.75
C ILE A 42 3.02 -3.17 4.78
N GLN A 43 2.57 -2.02 4.29
CA GLN A 43 2.04 -0.93 5.11
C GLN A 43 0.51 -0.94 5.20
N SER A 44 -0.18 -1.47 4.20
CA SER A 44 -1.65 -1.48 4.15
C SER A 44 -2.13 -2.57 3.21
N ILE A 45 -3.20 -3.26 3.62
CA ILE A 45 -4.01 -4.09 2.72
C ILE A 45 -5.45 -3.68 2.96
N ARG A 46 -6.11 -3.16 1.91
CA ARG A 46 -7.52 -2.80 1.95
C ARG A 46 -8.32 -3.69 1.03
N GLN A 47 -9.36 -4.30 1.60
CA GLN A 47 -10.19 -5.27 0.90
C GLN A 47 -11.68 -4.93 1.07
N PRO A 48 -12.50 -5.01 0.00
CA PRO A 48 -13.94 -4.93 0.10
C PRO A 48 -14.52 -6.09 0.92
N ASP A 49 -15.41 -5.77 1.86
CA ASP A 49 -16.22 -6.76 2.57
C ASP A 49 -17.40 -7.26 1.70
N LYS A 50 -18.24 -8.14 2.27
CA LYS A 50 -19.45 -8.66 1.61
C LYS A 50 -20.49 -7.59 1.24
N ASN A 51 -20.37 -6.38 1.81
CA ASN A 51 -21.24 -5.23 1.55
C ASN A 51 -20.55 -4.21 0.61
N ASN A 52 -19.42 -4.58 -0.02
CA ASN A 52 -18.57 -3.72 -0.84
C ASN A 52 -17.96 -2.53 -0.08
N GLN A 53 -17.79 -2.64 1.23
CA GLN A 53 -17.07 -1.65 2.04
C GLN A 53 -15.60 -2.02 2.15
N THR A 54 -14.73 -1.22 1.53
CA THR A 54 -13.28 -1.41 1.59
C THR A 54 -12.73 -1.06 2.98
N THR A 55 -12.10 -2.03 3.63
CA THR A 55 -11.58 -1.88 5.00
C THR A 55 -10.11 -2.29 5.09
N GLU A 56 -9.34 -1.62 5.95
CA GLU A 56 -7.96 -2.00 6.29
C GLU A 56 -7.95 -3.28 7.13
N ILE A 57 -7.17 -4.28 6.70
CA ILE A 57 -7.10 -5.60 7.34
C ILE A 57 -5.72 -5.88 7.95
N THR A 58 -4.77 -4.96 7.84
CA THR A 58 -3.47 -5.09 8.49
C THR A 58 -3.36 -4.18 9.71
N LEU A 59 -2.59 -4.64 10.69
CA LEU A 59 -2.09 -3.76 11.74
C LEU A 59 -0.84 -3.07 11.19
N GLY A 60 -0.75 -1.77 11.40
CA GLY A 60 0.35 -0.98 10.87
C GLY A 60 0.44 0.37 11.55
N TYR A 61 1.30 1.20 11.01
CA TYR A 61 1.49 2.56 11.47
C TYR A 61 1.12 3.51 10.34
N ASP A 62 0.17 4.39 10.62
CA ASP A 62 -0.02 5.60 9.84
C ASP A 62 1.05 6.60 10.31
N MET A 63 1.93 6.99 9.39
CA MET A 63 2.94 8.03 9.61
C MET A 63 2.53 9.33 8.96
#